data_AF-A0A1H9VFV1-F1
#
_entry.id   AF-A0A1H9VFV1-F1
#
_cell.length_a   1.000
_cell.length_b   1.000
_cell.length_c   1.000
_cell.angle_alpha   90.00
_cell.angle_beta   90.00
_cell.angle_gamma   90.00
#
_symmetry.space_group_name_H-M   'P 1'
#
loop_
_entity.id
_entity.type
_entity.pdbx_description
1 polymer ?
#
loop_
_entity_poly.entity_id
_entity_poly.type
_entity_poly.pdbx_seq_one_letter_code
_entity_poly.pdbx_strand_id
1 'polypeptide(L)' 'MKQIQLNSPEFDRVLKNMQLENLYLSHSLQLKAIEIVNSGKIITPTLIKEALANGKVQ' A
#
# COMPACT_ATOMS: atom_id res chain seq x y z
N MET A 1 7.21 11.36 9.31
CA MET A 1 6.60 10.04 9.64
C MET A 1 7.70 9.00 9.68
N LYS A 2 7.58 7.98 10.54
CA LYS A 2 8.49 6.82 10.54
C LYS A 2 8.28 6.03 9.24
N GLN A 3 9.36 5.57 8.63
CA GLN A 3 9.31 4.73 7.43
C GLN A 3 8.72 3.36 7.79
N ILE A 4 7.67 2.95 7.08
CA ILE A 4 7.02 1.65 7.21
C ILE A 4 7.83 0.60 6.43
N GLN A 5 8.02 -0.57 7.02
CA GLN A 5 8.68 -1.71 6.38
C GLN A 5 7.67 -2.81 6.09
N LEU A 6 7.99 -3.70 5.15
CA LEU A 6 7.08 -4.75 4.69
C LEU A 6 6.77 -5.83 5.76
N ASN A 7 7.57 -5.87 6.82
CA ASN A 7 7.44 -6.75 7.98
C ASN A 7 7.25 -5.93 9.27
N SER A 8 6.81 -4.67 9.15
CA SER A 8 6.57 -3.84 10.32
C SER A 8 5.21 -4.18 10.95
N PRO A 9 5.07 -4.08 12.28
CA PRO A 9 3.80 -4.34 12.95
C PRO A 9 2.64 -3.50 12.42
N GLU A 10 2.93 -2.27 11.97
CA GLU A 10 1.93 -1.37 11.39
C GLU A 10 1.41 -1.89 10.06
N PHE A 11 2.29 -2.39 9.19
CA PHE A 11 1.93 -2.97 7.91
C PHE A 11 1.17 -4.28 8.08
N ASP A 12 1.65 -5.17 8.95
CA ASP A 12 1.00 -6.45 9.25
C ASP A 12 -0.41 -6.25 9.79
N ARG A 13 -0.63 -5.21 10.61
CA ARG A 13 -1.95 -4.87 11.11
C ARG A 13 -2.90 -4.46 9.99
N VAL A 14 -2.44 -3.69 9.00
CA VAL A 14 -3.25 -3.30 7.84
C VAL A 14 -3.60 -4.53 7.01
N LEU A 15 -2.61 -5.39 6.70
CA LEU A 15 -2.87 -6.62 5.95
C LEU A 15 -3.88 -7.53 6.67
N LYS A 16 -3.77 -7.70 7.98
CA LYS A 16 -4.71 -8.49 8.76
C LYS A 16 -6.13 -7.91 8.70
N ASN A 17 -6.28 -6.59 8.80
CA ASN A 17 -7.59 -5.95 8.69
C ASN A 17 -8.21 -6.16 7.30
N MET A 18 -7.41 -6.05 6.23
CA MET A 18 -7.88 -6.33 4.87
C MET A 18 -8.35 -7.78 4.72
N GLN A 19 -7.60 -8.74 5.27
CA GLN A 19 -7.97 -10.15 5.24
C GLN A 19 -9.30 -10.43 5.95
N LEU A 20 -9.58 -9.75 7.07
CA LEU A 20 -10.88 -9.86 7.76
C LEU A 20 -12.05 -9.38 6.90
N GLU A 21 -11.79 -8.48 5.95
CA GLU A 21 -12.76 -7.98 4.97
C GLU A 21 -12.73 -8.76 3.63
N ASN A 22 -12.01 -9.88 3.56
CA ASN A 22 -11.78 -10.66 2.34
C ASN A 22 -11.09 -9.87 1.21
N LEU A 23 -10.29 -8.86 1.57
CA LEU A 23 -9.48 -8.07 0.64
C LEU A 23 -8.03 -8.55 0.66
N TYR A 24 -7.42 -8.63 -0.52
CA TYR A 24 -6.05 -9.10 -0.70
C TYR A 24 -5.28 -8.17 -1.64
N LEU A 25 -4.01 -7.93 -1.31
CA LEU A 25 -3.07 -7.19 -2.16
C LEU A 25 -2.01 -8.15 -2.68
N SER A 26 -1.72 -8.06 -3.98
CA SER A 26 -0.54 -8.71 -4.55
C SER A 26 0.73 -8.12 -3.92
N HIS A 27 1.81 -8.91 -3.92
CA HIS A 27 3.09 -8.46 -3.35
C HIS A 27 3.63 -7.18 -4.03
N SER A 28 3.40 -7.02 -5.33
CA SER A 28 3.79 -5.80 -6.07
C SER A 28 3.00 -4.57 -5.60
N LEU A 29 1.70 -4.71 -5.35
CA LEU A 29 0.88 -3.61 -4.81
C LEU A 29 1.24 -3.28 -3.36
N GLN A 30 1.60 -4.28 -2.56
CA GLN A 30 2.10 -4.07 -1.19
C GLN A 30 3.37 -3.20 -1.17
N LEU A 31 4.37 -3.54 -1.99
CA LEU A 31 5.60 -2.75 -2.13
C LEU A 31 5.31 -1.31 -2.54
N LYS A 32 4.42 -1.13 -3.53
CA LYS A 32 4.08 0.19 -4.05
C LYS A 32 3.29 1.03 -3.04
N ALA A 33 2.39 0.42 -2.27
CA ALA A 33 1.68 1.10 -1.20
C ALA A 33 2.65 1.60 -0.11
N ILE A 34 3.63 0.78 0.28
CA ILE A 34 4.68 1.18 1.22
C ILE A 34 5.49 2.34 0.66
N GLU A 35 5.93 2.27 -0.60
CA GLU A 35 6.66 3.34 -1.27
C GLU A 35 5.90 4.68 -1.24
N ILE A 36 4.61 4.66 -1.57
CA ILE A 36 3.75 5.86 -1.56
C ILE A 36 3.64 6.45 -0.16
N VAL A 37 3.35 5.62 0.85
CA VAL A 37 3.23 6.09 2.24
C VAL A 37 4.56 6.66 2.73
N ASN A 38 5.66 5.98 2.43
CA ASN A 38 7.01 6.38 2.81
C ASN A 38 7.52 7.61 2.08
N SER A 39 6.97 7.94 0.90
CA SER A 39 7.32 9.15 0.16
C SER A 39 6.98 10.44 0.92
N GLY A 40 6.13 10.36 1.94
CA GLY A 40 5.69 11.51 2.73
C GLY A 40 4.81 12.51 1.96
N LYS A 41 4.47 12.21 0.71
CA LYS A 41 3.52 13.00 -0.09
C LYS A 41 2.11 12.85 0.50
N ILE A 42 1.30 13.88 0.31
CA ILE A 42 -0.12 13.83 0.67
C ILE A 42 -0.78 12.73 -0.18
N ILE A 43 -1.39 11.76 0.48
CA ILE A 43 -2.11 10.67 -0.20
C ILE A 43 -3.44 11.23 -0.70
N THR A 44 -3.54 11.37 -2.03
CA THR A 44 -4.76 11.85 -2.71
C THR A 44 -5.34 10.75 -3.60
N PRO A 45 -6.65 10.81 -3.93
CA PRO A 45 -7.24 9.87 -4.88
C PRO A 45 -6.53 9.85 -6.23
N THR A 46 -6.03 11.00 -6.70
CA THR A 46 -5.25 11.12 -7.94
C THR A 46 -3.94 10.35 -7.85
N LEU A 47 -3.18 10.51 -6.76
CA LEU A 47 -1.94 9.78 -6.54
C LEU A 47 -2.15 8.26 -6.51
N ILE A 48 -3.24 7.81 -5.88
CA ILE A 48 -3.60 6.38 -5.83
C ILE A 48 -3.92 5.88 -7.25
N LYS A 49 -4.72 6.61 -8.02
CA LYS A 49 -5.07 6.25 -9.41
C LYS A 49 -3.82 6.17 -10.29
N GLU A 50 -2.91 7.12 -10.19
CA GLU A 50 -1.64 7.12 -10.93
C GLU A 50 -0.76 5.92 -10.55
N ALA A 51 -0.68 5.59 -9.26
CA ALA A 51 0.08 4.44 -8.80
C ALA A 51 -0.47 3.11 -9.31
N LEU A 52 -1.80 2.98 -9.37
CA LEU A 52 -2.50 1.80 -9.90
C LEU A 52 -2.41 1.74 -11.43
N ALA A 53 -2.53 2.85 -12.14
CA ALA A 53 -2.41 2.90 -13.60
C ALA A 53 -1.01 2.50 -14.08
N ASN A 54 0.03 2.88 -13.33
CA ASN A 54 1.42 2.53 -13.62
C ASN A 54 1.81 1.12 -13.14
N GLY A 55 0.97 0.47 -12.33
CA GLY A 55 1.14 -0.93 -11.95
C GLY A 55 0.11 -1.74 -12.72
N LYS A 56 0.42 -2.14 -13.96
CA LYS A 56 -0.47 -2.93 -14.82
C LYS A 56 -1.25 -3.98 -14.02
N VAL A 57 -2.47 -3.65 -13.64
CA VAL A 57 -3.50 -4.63 -13.28
C VAL A 57 -4.05 -5.06 -14.62
N GLN A 58 -3.50 -6.14 -15.16
CA GLN A 58 -4.18 -6.94 -16.17
C GLN A 58 -5.23 -7.79 -15.47
#